data_AF-A0A2P5DTU2-F1
#
_entry.id   AF-A0A2P5DTU2-F1
#
_cell.length_a   1.000
_cell.length_b   1.000
_cell.length_c   1.000
_cell.angle_alpha   90.00
_cell.angle_beta   90.00
_cell.angle_gamma   90.00
#
_symmetry.space_group_name_H-M   'P 1'
#
loop_
_entity.id
_entity.type
_entity.pdbx_description
1 polymer ?
#
loop_
_entity_poly.entity_id
_entity_poly.type
_entity_poly.pdbx_seq_one_letter_code
_entity_poly.pdbx_strand_id
1 'polypeptide(L)'
;MEVVDGGAMGGAGVVIVFDFDKTILECDSDNWVVDELGANELFTHLLPTLPWNSLMDRMMMELHSWGKTIHDIEDCLKRAPIHPSIISAVKSSAYSFGCEVRILSDANNFFIETILKHHGLLDFFSENKPELY
;
A
#
# COMPACT_ATOMS: atom_id res chain seq x y z
N MET A 1 40.76 -30.79 -5.22
CA MET A 1 39.41 -30.43 -5.72
C MET A 1 38.74 -29.72 -4.56
N GLU A 2 38.92 -28.40 -4.48
CA GLU A 2 38.27 -27.61 -3.44
C GLU A 2 36.82 -27.39 -3.83
N VAL A 3 35.94 -27.67 -2.88
CA VAL A 3 34.51 -27.48 -2.99
C VAL A 3 34.29 -25.97 -2.91
N VAL A 4 33.92 -25.34 -4.02
CA VAL A 4 33.53 -23.93 -4.01
C VAL A 4 32.22 -23.85 -3.25
N ASP A 5 32.27 -23.16 -2.11
CA ASP A 5 31.13 -22.81 -1.28
C ASP A 5 30.06 -22.15 -2.15
N GLY A 6 28.85 -22.72 -2.13
CA GLY A 6 27.67 -22.24 -2.85
C GLY A 6 27.10 -21.01 -2.16
N GLY A 7 27.94 -19.98 -1.99
CA GLY A 7 27.56 -18.69 -1.45
C GLY A 7 26.37 -18.16 -2.23
N ALA A 8 25.26 -17.94 -1.52
CA ALA A 8 24.06 -17.33 -2.05
C ALA A 8 24.45 -16.07 -2.85
N MET A 9 24.22 -16.09 -4.16
CA MET A 9 24.30 -14.88 -4.96
C MET A 9 23.17 -13.95 -4.50
N GLY A 10 23.47 -13.05 -3.58
CA GLY A 10 22.62 -11.91 -3.27
C GLY A 10 22.39 -11.13 -4.56
N GLY A 11 21.12 -10.83 -4.87
CA GLY A 11 20.73 -10.13 -6.08
C GLY A 11 21.52 -8.82 -6.22
N ALA A 12 22.23 -8.71 -7.34
CA ALA A 12 23.17 -7.63 -7.59
C ALA A 12 22.44 -6.28 -7.75
N GLY A 13 22.36 -5.46 -6.69
CA GLY A 13 22.15 -4.00 -6.76
C GLY A 13 20.90 -3.49 -7.50
N VAL A 14 19.92 -4.36 -7.81
CA VAL A 14 18.68 -3.98 -8.46
C VAL A 14 17.65 -3.59 -7.41
N VAL A 15 17.12 -2.37 -7.53
CA VAL A 15 15.99 -1.87 -6.74
C VAL A 15 14.75 -1.86 -7.64
N ILE A 16 13.68 -2.50 -7.17
CA ILE A 16 12.35 -2.42 -7.78
C ILE A 16 11.50 -1.50 -6.92
N VAL A 17 10.97 -0.44 -7.52
CA VAL A 17 10.08 0.51 -6.86
C VAL A 17 8.67 0.31 -7.41
N PHE A 18 7.74 -0.01 -6.52
CA PHE A 18 6.33 -0.09 -6.83
C PHE A 18 5.63 1.22 -6.44
N ASP A 19 4.77 1.71 -7.33
CA ASP A 19 3.65 2.54 -6.88
C ASP A 19 2.62 1.65 -6.14
N PHE A 20 1.72 2.24 -5.38
CA PHE A 20 0.75 1.51 -4.57
C PHE A 20 -0.64 1.46 -5.21
N ASP A 21 -1.32 2.60 -5.31
CA ASP A 21 -2.67 2.68 -5.84
C ASP A 21 -2.70 2.36 -7.34
N LYS A 22 -3.67 1.56 -7.77
CA LYS A 22 -3.80 1.09 -9.16
C LYS A 22 -2.54 0.40 -9.71
N THR A 23 -1.63 -0.05 -8.84
CA THR A 23 -0.40 -0.80 -9.17
C THR A 23 -0.27 -2.06 -8.31
N ILE A 24 -0.07 -1.90 -6.99
CA ILE A 24 -0.13 -3.02 -6.05
C ILE A 24 -1.59 -3.38 -5.79
N LEU A 25 -2.40 -2.36 -5.52
CA LEU A 25 -3.85 -2.48 -5.46
C LEU A 25 -4.46 -2.39 -6.85
N GLU A 26 -5.59 -3.06 -7.06
CA GLU A 26 -6.37 -2.91 -8.29
C GLU A 26 -7.23 -1.63 -8.29
N CYS A 27 -7.29 -0.92 -7.16
CA CYS A 27 -8.08 0.27 -6.96
C CYS A 27 -7.25 1.43 -6.38
N ASP A 28 -7.92 2.57 -6.26
CA ASP A 28 -7.48 3.73 -5.50
C ASP A 28 -7.91 3.56 -4.04
N SER A 29 -6.96 3.57 -3.11
CA SER A 29 -7.21 3.24 -1.69
C SER A 29 -8.09 4.28 -0.99
N ASP A 30 -7.96 5.55 -1.34
CA ASP A 30 -8.81 6.64 -0.85
C ASP A 30 -10.25 6.45 -1.31
N ASN A 31 -10.47 6.23 -2.61
CA ASN A 31 -11.80 5.97 -3.14
C ASN A 31 -12.40 4.69 -2.53
N TRP A 32 -11.60 3.64 -2.35
CA TRP A 32 -12.06 2.38 -1.74
C TRP A 32 -12.66 2.62 -0.35
N VAL A 33 -11.94 3.33 0.52
CA VAL A 33 -12.42 3.63 1.88
C VAL A 33 -13.68 4.50 1.86
N VAL A 34 -13.70 5.53 1.01
CA VAL A 34 -14.87 6.43 0.87
C VAL A 34 -16.10 5.67 0.41
N ASP A 35 -15.97 4.83 -0.60
CA ASP A 35 -17.10 4.09 -1.18
C ASP A 35 -17.61 3.01 -0.24
N GLU A 36 -16.72 2.17 0.28
CA GLU A 36 -17.08 1.03 1.14
C GLU A 36 -17.63 1.44 2.50
N LEU A 37 -17.28 2.64 2.99
CA LEU A 37 -17.83 3.19 4.23
C LEU A 37 -19.03 4.12 4.01
N GLY A 38 -19.50 4.26 2.77
CA GLY A 38 -20.77 4.90 2.43
C GLY A 38 -20.70 6.42 2.26
N ALA A 39 -19.51 7.00 2.04
CA ALA A 39 -19.30 8.43 1.85
C ALA A 39 -19.34 8.90 0.39
N ASN A 40 -19.55 8.00 -0.58
CA ASN A 40 -19.49 8.30 -2.02
C ASN A 40 -20.40 9.46 -2.47
N GLU A 41 -21.64 9.53 -1.97
CA GLU A 41 -22.57 10.61 -2.35
C GLU A 41 -22.03 11.98 -1.92
N LEU A 42 -21.56 12.09 -0.67
CA LEU A 42 -20.97 13.32 -0.15
C LEU A 42 -19.66 13.66 -0.86
N PHE A 43 -18.80 12.65 -1.08
CA PHE A 43 -17.57 12.81 -1.84
C PHE A 43 -17.83 13.38 -3.24
N THR A 44 -18.76 12.77 -3.99
CA THR A 44 -19.13 13.20 -5.34
C THR A 44 -19.64 14.63 -5.36
N HIS A 45 -20.41 15.03 -4.34
CA HIS A 45 -20.90 16.40 -4.21
C HIS A 45 -19.77 17.42 -3.97
N LEU A 46 -18.78 17.05 -3.15
CA LEU A 46 -17.69 17.95 -2.75
C LEU A 46 -16.51 17.98 -3.72
N LEU A 47 -16.33 16.93 -4.52
CA LEU A 47 -15.22 16.77 -5.48
C LEU A 47 -14.99 17.98 -6.39
N PRO A 48 -16.01 18.68 -6.93
CA PRO A 48 -15.79 19.86 -7.77
C PRO A 48 -15.31 21.11 -7.00
N THR A 49 -15.38 21.09 -5.67
CA THR A 49 -15.22 22.28 -4.82
C THR A 49 -13.96 22.26 -3.96
N LEU A 50 -13.34 21.09 -3.79
CA LEU A 50 -12.19 20.89 -2.91
C LEU A 50 -11.03 20.25 -3.67
N PRO A 51 -9.77 20.68 -3.43
CA PRO A 51 -8.60 19.90 -3.82
C PRO A 51 -8.62 18.52 -3.16
N TRP A 52 -8.03 17.51 -3.83
CA TRP A 52 -8.08 16.11 -3.40
C TRP A 52 -7.72 15.88 -1.93
N ASN A 53 -6.56 16.38 -1.47
CA ASN A 53 -6.13 16.15 -0.08
C ASN A 53 -7.09 16.76 0.93
N SER A 54 -7.59 17.97 0.67
CA SER A 54 -8.58 18.61 1.53
C SER A 54 -9.93 17.89 1.50
N LEU A 55 -10.29 17.30 0.36
CA LEU A 55 -11.48 16.46 0.23
C LEU A 55 -11.32 15.18 1.04
N MET A 56 -10.17 14.50 0.96
CA MET A 56 -9.91 13.27 1.71
C MET A 56 -9.82 13.53 3.21
N ASP A 57 -9.18 14.61 3.65
CA ASP A 57 -9.23 15.08 5.04
C ASP A 57 -10.67 15.27 5.50
N ARG A 58 -11.51 15.90 4.65
CA ARG A 58 -12.93 16.08 4.93
C ARG A 58 -13.66 14.74 5.03
N MET A 59 -13.40 13.79 4.15
CA MET A 59 -14.03 12.46 4.21
C MET A 59 -13.68 11.73 5.51
N MET A 60 -12.42 11.78 5.96
CA MET A 60 -12.03 11.14 7.23
C MET A 60 -12.76 11.77 8.43
N MET A 61 -12.96 13.09 8.44
CA MET A 61 -13.75 13.77 9.48
C MET A 61 -15.22 13.36 9.47
N GLU A 62 -15.82 13.25 8.28
CA GLU A 62 -17.23 12.88 8.12
C GLU A 62 -17.47 11.43 8.56
N LEU A 63 -16.62 10.50 8.10
CA LEU A 63 -16.66 9.11 8.53
C LEU A 63 -16.58 8.99 10.06
N HIS A 64 -15.68 9.74 10.69
CA HIS A 64 -15.58 9.78 12.15
C HIS A 64 -16.87 10.32 12.80
N SER A 65 -17.46 11.38 12.26
CA SER A 65 -18.72 11.96 12.77
C SER A 65 -19.91 11.01 12.65
N TRP A 66 -19.88 10.09 11.68
CA TRP A 66 -20.88 9.03 11.50
C TRP A 66 -20.62 7.82 12.41
N GLY A 67 -19.61 7.88 13.28
CA GLY A 67 -19.27 6.84 14.23
C GLY A 67 -18.36 5.75 13.67
N LYS A 68 -17.77 5.93 12.47
CA LYS A 68 -16.75 5.01 11.96
C LYS A 68 -15.48 5.15 12.80
N THR A 69 -14.94 4.01 13.19
CA THR A 69 -13.71 3.89 13.95
C THR A 69 -12.53 3.61 13.02
N ILE A 70 -11.31 3.76 13.55
CA ILE A 70 -10.10 3.32 12.83
C ILE A 70 -10.14 1.82 12.52
N HIS A 71 -10.79 1.00 13.35
CA HIS A 71 -10.94 -0.43 13.10
C HIS A 71 -11.89 -0.73 11.94
N ASP A 72 -12.96 0.07 11.77
CA ASP A 72 -13.83 -0.04 10.60
C ASP A 72 -13.07 0.27 9.31
N ILE A 73 -12.18 1.26 9.34
CA ILE A 73 -11.29 1.58 8.22
C ILE A 73 -10.29 0.44 7.99
N GLU A 74 -9.69 -0.10 9.04
CA GLU A 74 -8.75 -1.23 8.95
C GLU A 74 -9.42 -2.46 8.30
N ASP A 75 -10.62 -2.83 8.74
CA ASP A 75 -11.37 -3.96 8.21
C ASP A 75 -11.90 -3.70 6.79
N CYS A 76 -12.14 -2.44 6.43
CA CYS A 76 -12.40 -2.03 5.05
C CYS A 76 -11.18 -2.24 4.15
N LEU A 77 -10.01 -1.77 4.59
CA LEU A 77 -8.75 -1.87 3.85
C LEU A 77 -8.31 -3.32 3.62
N LYS A 78 -8.51 -4.22 4.61
CA LYS A 78 -8.23 -5.66 4.46
C LYS A 78 -9.00 -6.33 3.32
N ARG A 79 -10.12 -5.73 2.88
CA ARG A 79 -10.94 -6.23 1.77
C ARG A 79 -10.55 -5.61 0.41
N ALA A 80 -9.61 -4.67 0.39
CA ALA A 80 -9.17 -4.03 -0.84
C ALA A 80 -8.54 -5.05 -1.80
N PRO A 81 -8.86 -5.01 -3.10
CA PRO A 81 -8.44 -6.03 -4.04
C PRO A 81 -6.95 -5.93 -4.41
N ILE A 82 -6.23 -7.04 -4.25
CA ILE A 82 -4.87 -7.24 -4.81
C ILE A 82 -4.90 -8.44 -5.75
N HIS A 83 -4.38 -8.25 -6.96
CA HIS A 83 -4.23 -9.35 -7.90
C HIS A 83 -3.18 -10.37 -7.41
N PRO A 84 -3.47 -11.70 -7.38
CA PRO A 84 -2.52 -12.71 -6.88
C PRO A 84 -1.14 -12.71 -7.55
N SER A 85 -1.07 -12.31 -8.82
CA SER A 85 0.20 -12.16 -9.54
C SER A 85 1.09 -11.06 -8.97
N ILE A 86 0.53 -9.98 -8.39
CA ILE A 86 1.32 -8.93 -7.73
C ILE A 86 1.96 -9.48 -6.47
N ILE A 87 1.20 -10.21 -5.64
CA ILE A 87 1.72 -10.92 -4.47
C ILE A 87 2.89 -11.82 -4.89
N SER A 88 2.71 -12.58 -5.97
CA SER A 88 3.75 -13.48 -6.49
C SER A 88 4.98 -12.73 -7.00
N ALA A 89 4.79 -11.60 -7.68
CA ALA A 89 5.86 -10.75 -8.19
C ALA A 89 6.71 -10.16 -7.07
N VAL A 90 6.09 -9.58 -6.03
CA VAL A 90 6.77 -9.01 -4.86
C VAL A 90 7.56 -10.09 -4.11
N LYS A 91 6.98 -11.27 -3.92
CA LYS A 91 7.68 -12.37 -3.23
C LYS A 91 8.86 -12.89 -4.03
N SER A 92 8.69 -13.02 -5.34
CA SER A 92 9.74 -13.55 -6.22
C SER A 92 10.88 -12.56 -6.40
N SER A 93 10.61 -11.26 -6.52
CA SER A 93 11.65 -10.23 -6.62
C SER A 93 12.60 -10.25 -5.42
N ALA A 94 12.05 -10.33 -4.21
CA ALA A 94 12.87 -10.38 -3.00
C ALA A 94 13.59 -11.72 -2.82
N TYR A 95 12.87 -12.85 -2.86
CA TYR A 95 13.47 -14.14 -2.50
C TYR A 95 14.19 -14.85 -3.64
N SER A 96 13.61 -14.84 -4.84
CA SER A 96 14.17 -15.60 -5.97
C SER A 96 15.22 -14.81 -6.73
N PHE A 97 15.07 -13.49 -6.80
CA PHE A 97 15.98 -12.60 -7.53
C PHE A 97 16.88 -11.76 -6.62
N GLY A 98 16.65 -11.77 -5.30
CA GLY A 98 17.45 -11.02 -4.33
C GLY A 98 17.39 -9.50 -4.53
N CYS A 99 16.35 -8.98 -5.16
CA CYS A 99 16.18 -7.56 -5.40
C CYS A 99 15.80 -6.83 -4.10
N GLU A 100 16.23 -5.59 -3.99
CA GLU A 100 15.64 -4.67 -3.02
C GLU A 100 14.27 -4.22 -3.55
N VAL A 101 13.24 -4.26 -2.71
CA VAL A 101 11.88 -3.89 -3.09
C VAL A 101 11.43 -2.71 -2.24
N ARG A 102 10.96 -1.65 -2.88
CA ARG A 102 10.48 -0.42 -2.23
C ARG A 102 9.12 0.00 -2.76
N ILE A 103 8.42 0.82 -1.97
CA ILE A 103 7.23 1.54 -2.40
C ILE A 103 7.56 3.03 -2.47
N LEU A 104 7.09 3.68 -3.52
CA LEU A 104 7.03 5.13 -3.63
C LEU A 104 5.62 5.50 -4.08
N SER A 105 4.84 6.04 -3.15
CA SER A 105 3.44 6.39 -3.38
C SER A 105 3.05 7.61 -2.53
N ASP A 106 2.04 8.35 -2.98
CA ASP A 106 1.38 9.43 -2.23
C ASP A 106 0.17 8.93 -1.41
N ALA A 107 -0.13 7.63 -1.46
CA ALA A 107 -1.16 7.00 -0.64
C ALA A 107 -0.84 7.09 0.87
N ASN A 108 -1.89 6.99 1.68
CA ASN A 108 -1.78 7.08 3.13
C ASN A 108 -0.93 5.92 3.72
N ASN A 109 0.10 6.22 4.50
CA ASN A 109 0.97 5.20 5.12
C ASN A 109 0.20 4.18 5.95
N PHE A 110 -0.84 4.59 6.70
CA PHE A 110 -1.68 3.65 7.45
C PHE A 110 -2.40 2.67 6.52
N PHE A 111 -2.81 3.10 5.32
CA PHE A 111 -3.49 2.25 4.34
C PHE A 111 -2.51 1.24 3.74
N ILE A 112 -1.35 1.73 3.30
CA ILE A 112 -0.26 0.90 2.77
C ILE A 112 0.12 -0.19 3.78
N GLU A 113 0.47 0.19 5.01
CA GLU A 113 0.91 -0.75 6.04
C GLU A 113 -0.17 -1.77 6.39
N THR A 114 -1.42 -1.33 6.56
CA THR A 114 -2.54 -2.22 6.90
C THR A 114 -2.74 -3.30 5.85
N ILE A 115 -2.76 -2.90 4.58
CA ILE A 115 -3.00 -3.80 3.45
C ILE A 115 -1.82 -4.75 3.27
N LEU A 116 -0.59 -4.24 3.25
CA LEU A 116 0.60 -5.07 3.10
C LEU A 116 0.75 -6.06 4.25
N LYS A 117 0.44 -5.65 5.48
CA LYS A 117 0.46 -6.54 6.65
C LYS A 117 -0.60 -7.63 6.52
N HIS A 118 -1.81 -7.30 6.08
CA HIS A 118 -2.88 -8.28 5.87
C HIS A 118 -2.47 -9.37 4.87
N HIS A 119 -1.79 -9.00 3.79
CA HIS A 119 -1.34 -9.94 2.75
C HIS A 119 0.03 -10.59 3.02
N GLY A 120 0.65 -10.31 4.17
CA GLY A 120 1.99 -10.81 4.51
C GLY A 120 3.05 -10.35 3.52
N LEU A 121 2.94 -9.10 3.05
CA LEU A 121 3.86 -8.45 2.11
C LEU A 121 4.72 -7.37 2.77
N LEU A 122 4.37 -6.89 3.96
CA LEU A 122 5.05 -5.76 4.61
C LEU A 122 6.56 -5.98 4.73
N ASP A 123 6.98 -7.16 5.20
CA ASP A 123 8.39 -7.51 5.42
C ASP A 123 9.23 -7.62 4.14
N PHE A 124 8.60 -7.58 2.96
CA PHE A 124 9.29 -7.60 1.67
C PHE A 124 9.75 -6.22 1.22
N PHE A 125 9.13 -5.17 1.75
CA PHE A 125 9.48 -3.81 1.43
C PHE A 125 10.48 -3.30 2.47
N SER A 126 11.70 -3.01 2.03
CA SER A 126 12.72 -2.40 2.89
C SER A 126 12.27 -1.00 3.29
N GLU A 127 12.25 -0.69 4.60
CA GLU A 127 12.04 0.67 5.07
C GLU A 127 13.13 1.59 4.50
N ASN A 128 12.72 2.71 3.90
CA ASN A 128 13.61 3.86 3.81
C ASN A 128 13.87 4.30 5.27
N LYS A 129 15.03 3.96 5.83
CA LYS A 129 15.51 4.67 7.02
C LYS A 129 15.44 6.16 6.68
N PRO A 130 14.67 6.99 7.40
CA PRO A 130 14.69 8.41 7.13
C PRO A 130 16.13 8.87 7.35
N GLU A 131 16.78 9.34 6.28
CA GLU A 131 17.96 10.16 6.43
C GLU A 131 17.49 11.38 7.21
N LEU A 132 17.86 11.42 8.48
CA LEU A 132 17.71 12.60 9.32
C LEU A 132 18.47 13.74 8.62
N TYR A 133 17.72 14.70 8.06
CA TYR A 133 18.23 16.02 7.70
C TYR A 133 17.91 16.99 8.82
#